data_AF-A0A2V7FUE3-F1
#
_entry.id   AF-A0A2V7FUE3-F1
#
_cell.length_a   1.000
_cell.length_b   1.000
_cell.length_c   1.000
_cell.angle_alpha   90.00
_cell.angle_beta   90.00
_cell.angle_gamma   90.00
#
_symmetry.space_group_name_H-M   'P 1'
#
loop_
_entity.id
_entity.type
_entity.pdbx_description
1 polymer ?
#
loop_
_entity_poly.entity_id
_entity_poly.type
_entity_poly.pdbx_seq_one_letter_code
_entity_poly.pdbx_strand_id
1 'polypeptide(L)'
;MWAGVTGRGTLESFCLFHRAYFPGFEGEVPYNVAVVRLAEGARLFTNIIGVSNDRLRIGMPVEACFDPVTPEVTLVKFKPADDR
;
A
#
# COMPACT_ATOMS: atom_id res chain seq x y z
N MET A 1 22.75 6.00 -8.80
CA MET A 1 22.68 7.07 -7.80
C MET A 1 21.36 6.90 -7.05
N TRP A 2 21.36 6.96 -5.73
CA TRP A 2 20.12 6.95 -4.94
C TRP A 2 19.55 8.36 -4.84
N ALA A 3 18.23 8.49 -4.81
CA ALA A 3 17.54 9.77 -4.66
C ALA A 3 16.40 9.61 -3.66
N GLY A 4 16.12 10.68 -2.91
CA GLY A 4 14.94 10.76 -2.04
C GLY A 4 13.66 10.79 -2.87
N VAL A 5 12.57 10.29 -2.29
CA VAL A 5 11.23 10.34 -2.87
C VAL A 5 10.27 11.03 -1.90
N THR A 6 9.23 11.67 -2.42
CA THR A 6 8.21 12.37 -1.64
C THR A 6 7.32 11.45 -0.83
N GLY A 7 7.27 10.16 -1.18
CA GLY A 7 6.35 9.18 -0.61
C GLY A 7 4.91 9.35 -1.10
N ARG A 8 4.62 10.30 -2.00
CA ARG A 8 3.32 10.44 -2.64
C ARG A 8 3.23 9.58 -3.88
N GLY A 9 2.04 9.07 -4.17
CA GLY A 9 1.81 8.27 -5.35
C GLY A 9 0.33 8.13 -5.72
N THR A 10 0.10 7.26 -6.68
CA THR A 10 -1.23 6.93 -7.19
C THR A 10 -1.40 5.42 -7.19
N LEU A 11 -2.56 4.95 -6.73
CA LEU A 11 -2.94 3.54 -6.86
C LEU A 11 -3.12 3.18 -8.34
N GLU A 12 -2.14 2.47 -8.91
CA GLU A 12 -2.14 2.11 -10.33
C GLU A 12 -2.99 0.86 -10.59
N SER A 13 -2.87 -0.16 -9.74
CA SER A 13 -3.68 -1.38 -9.82
C SER A 13 -3.72 -2.09 -8.46
N PHE A 14 -4.68 -2.99 -8.26
CA PHE A 14 -4.71 -3.85 -7.08
C PHE A 14 -5.49 -5.14 -7.34
N CYS A 15 -5.22 -6.15 -6.52
CA CYS A 15 -5.99 -7.39 -6.44
C CYS A 15 -6.39 -7.64 -4.98
N LEU A 16 -7.52 -8.33 -4.77
CA LEU A 16 -7.95 -8.78 -3.44
C LEU A 16 -7.72 -10.28 -3.30
N PHE A 17 -6.88 -10.64 -2.33
CA PHE A 17 -6.59 -12.02 -1.99
C PHE A 17 -7.63 -12.50 -0.97
N HIS A 18 -8.43 -13.50 -1.37
CA HIS A 18 -9.48 -14.11 -0.54
C HIS A 18 -8.99 -15.36 0.20
N ARG A 19 -7.68 -15.61 0.15
CA ARG A 19 -7.01 -16.73 0.81
C ARG A 19 -5.64 -16.25 1.29
N ALA A 20 -5.28 -16.60 2.52
CA ALA A 20 -3.94 -16.40 3.02
C ALA A 20 -2.99 -17.46 2.43
N TYR A 21 -1.92 -16.99 1.79
CA TYR A 21 -0.86 -17.86 1.26
C TYR A 21 0.34 -17.95 2.19
N PHE A 22 0.41 -17.07 3.19
CA PHE A 22 1.43 -17.08 4.24
C PHE A 22 0.76 -16.86 5.60
N PRO A 23 1.30 -17.42 6.70
CA PRO A 23 0.69 -17.33 8.03
C PRO A 23 0.40 -15.89 8.49
N GLY A 24 1.29 -14.94 8.12
CA GLY A 24 1.13 -13.53 8.48
C GLY A 24 -0.13 -12.85 7.94
N PHE A 25 -0.82 -13.44 6.96
CA PHE A 25 -2.04 -12.87 6.35
C PHE A 25 -3.34 -13.55 6.79
N GLU A 26 -3.29 -14.59 7.65
CA GLU A 26 -4.48 -15.37 8.02
C GLU A 26 -5.58 -14.51 8.67
N GLY A 27 -5.21 -13.49 9.44
CA GLY A 27 -6.15 -12.56 10.08
C GLY A 27 -6.60 -11.39 9.21
N GLU A 28 -6.06 -11.24 7.99
CA GLU A 28 -6.27 -10.07 7.14
C GLU A 28 -7.11 -10.36 5.89
N VAL A 29 -7.60 -11.59 5.72
CA VAL A 29 -8.41 -11.96 4.55
C VAL A 29 -9.80 -11.30 4.60
N PRO A 30 -10.27 -10.66 3.51
CA PRO A 30 -9.54 -10.37 2.28
C PRO A 30 -8.58 -9.19 2.43
N TYR A 31 -7.36 -9.33 1.92
CA TYR A 31 -6.35 -8.26 1.89
C TYR A 31 -6.07 -7.80 0.47
N ASN A 32 -5.75 -6.52 0.29
CA ASN A 32 -5.34 -6.00 -1.02
C ASN A 32 -3.82 -6.15 -1.21
N VAL A 33 -3.40 -6.45 -2.43
CA VAL A 33 -2.02 -6.21 -2.89
C VAL A 33 -2.11 -5.19 -4.02
N ALA A 34 -1.45 -4.07 -3.82
CA ALA A 34 -1.52 -2.90 -4.67
C ALA A 34 -0.19 -2.64 -5.35
N VAL A 35 -0.28 -2.05 -6.55
CA VAL A 35 0.84 -1.39 -7.23
C VAL A 35 0.62 0.11 -7.08
N VAL A 36 1.53 0.77 -6.38
CA VAL A 36 1.55 2.24 -6.27
C VAL A 36 2.62 2.78 -7.20
N ARG A 37 2.23 3.70 -8.09
CA ARG A 37 3.17 4.53 -8.84
C ARG A 37 3.50 5.77 -8.03
N LEU A 38 4.75 5.92 -7.63
CA LEU A 38 5.24 7.13 -6.98
C LEU A 38 5.23 8.32 -7.93
N ALA A 39 5.17 9.54 -7.40
CA ALA A 39 5.23 10.78 -8.18
C ALA A 39 6.50 10.86 -9.05
N GLU A 40 7.59 10.26 -8.59
CA GLU A 40 8.87 10.17 -9.29
C GLU A 40 8.90 9.05 -10.37
N GLY A 41 7.81 8.31 -10.54
CA GLY A 41 7.58 7.34 -11.61
C GLY A 41 7.84 5.87 -11.28
N ALA A 42 8.56 5.58 -10.19
CA ALA A 42 8.82 4.22 -9.71
C ALA A 42 7.53 3.51 -9.26
N ARG A 43 7.53 2.17 -9.27
CA ARG A 43 6.39 1.34 -8.84
C ARG A 43 6.74 0.47 -7.65
N LEU A 44 5.85 0.40 -6.68
CA LEU A 44 5.99 -0.41 -5.48
C LEU A 44 4.83 -1.38 -5.33
N PHE A 45 5.14 -2.65 -5.04
CA PHE A 45 4.17 -3.61 -4.54
C PHE A 45 3.99 -3.42 -3.04
N THR A 46 2.76 -3.26 -2.60
CA THR A 46 2.45 -2.84 -1.23
C THR A 46 0.99 -3.14 -0.87
N ASN A 47 0.54 -2.68 0.30
CA ASN A 47 -0.87 -2.67 0.70
C ASN A 47 -1.35 -1.23 0.87
N ILE A 48 -2.62 -0.98 0.55
CA ILE A 48 -3.32 0.23 0.96
C ILE A 48 -4.03 -0.06 2.28
N ILE A 49 -3.76 0.73 3.32
CA ILE A 49 -4.34 0.63 4.66
C ILE A 49 -5.09 1.92 5.03
N GLY A 50 -5.77 1.91 6.18
CA GLY A 50 -6.56 3.07 6.64
C GLY A 50 -7.84 3.32 5.82
N VAL A 51 -8.20 2.39 4.92
CA VAL A 51 -9.41 2.43 4.11
C VAL A 51 -9.88 1.01 3.83
N SER A 52 -11.20 0.81 3.71
CA SER A 52 -11.76 -0.50 3.37
C SER A 52 -11.53 -0.84 1.89
N ASN A 53 -11.36 -2.14 1.60
CA ASN A 53 -11.02 -2.61 0.25
C ASN A 53 -12.08 -2.23 -0.82
N ASP A 54 -13.35 -2.14 -0.45
CA ASP A 54 -14.46 -1.75 -1.33
C ASP A 54 -14.42 -0.28 -1.75
N ARG A 55 -13.58 0.53 -1.10
CA ARG A 55 -13.36 1.95 -1.39
C ARG A 55 -12.11 2.19 -2.24
N LEU A 56 -11.29 1.17 -2.49
CA LEU A 56 -10.09 1.30 -3.34
C LEU A 56 -10.49 1.61 -4.79
N ARG A 57 -9.83 2.58 -5.40
CA ARG A 57 -10.08 3.01 -6.77
C ARG A 57 -8.75 3.22 -7.49
N ILE A 58 -8.61 2.67 -8.69
CA ILE A 58 -7.48 3.01 -9.56
C ILE A 58 -7.48 4.53 -9.78
N GLY A 59 -6.32 5.16 -9.68
CA GLY A 59 -6.18 6.62 -9.71
C GLY A 59 -6.27 7.31 -8.35
N MET A 60 -6.60 6.59 -7.27
CA MET A 60 -6.64 7.17 -5.92
C MET A 60 -5.28 7.75 -5.51
N PRO A 61 -5.22 9.01 -5.04
CA PRO A 61 -3.99 9.56 -4.47
C PRO A 61 -3.69 8.89 -3.13
N VAL A 62 -2.44 8.49 -2.95
CA VAL A 62 -1.97 7.80 -1.76
C VAL A 62 -0.65 8.37 -1.26
N GLU A 63 -0.40 8.20 0.03
CA GLU A 63 0.86 8.57 0.65
C GLU A 63 1.44 7.41 1.45
N ALA A 64 2.77 7.32 1.48
CA ALA A 64 3.49 6.28 2.17
C ALA A 64 3.28 6.40 3.69
N CYS A 65 3.10 5.26 4.33
CA CYS A 65 3.10 5.10 5.78
C CYS A 65 3.96 3.90 6.17
N PHE A 66 4.56 3.98 7.35
CA PHE A 66 5.48 2.95 7.85
C PHE A 66 4.75 2.14 8.92
N ASP A 67 4.47 0.88 8.60
CA ASP A 67 3.70 -0.02 9.45
C ASP A 67 4.62 -1.01 10.17
N PRO A 68 4.77 -0.91 11.51
CA PRO A 68 5.57 -1.84 12.29
C PRO A 68 4.82 -3.17 12.47
N VAL A 69 4.94 -4.05 11.48
CA VAL A 69 4.25 -5.35 11.46
C VAL A 69 4.83 -6.35 12.47
N THR A 70 6.08 -6.14 12.90
CA THR A 70 6.68 -6.78 14.08
C THR A 70 7.53 -5.75 14.83
N PRO A 71 8.02 -6.05 16.04
CA PRO A 71 8.91 -5.14 16.76
C PRO A 71 10.21 -4.80 16.01
N GLU A 72 10.66 -5.67 15.11
CA GLU A 72 11.91 -5.53 14.35
C GLU A 72 11.71 -5.16 12.88
N VAL A 73 10.51 -5.37 12.32
CA VAL A 73 10.23 -5.19 10.89
C VAL A 73 9.18 -4.11 10.69
N THR A 74 9.54 -3.11 9.90
CA THR A 74 8.62 -2.07 9.43
C THR A 74 8.48 -2.17 7.92
N LEU A 75 7.23 -2.27 7.44
CA LEU A 75 6.92 -2.29 6.02
C LEU A 75 6.46 -0.91 5.56
N VAL A 76 6.87 -0.54 4.34
CA VAL A 76 6.26 0.59 3.64
C VAL A 76 4.92 0.13 3.09
N LYS A 77 3.86 0.70 3.66
CA LYS A 77 2.48 0.63 3.17
C LYS A 77 2.05 1.99 2.65
N PHE A 78 0.84 2.09 2.14
CA PHE A 78 0.26 3.36 1.71
C PHE A 78 -1.13 3.54 2.30
N LYS A 79 -1.57 4.78 2.44
CA LYS A 79 -2.94 5.14 2.84
C LYS A 79 -3.47 6.21 1.89
N PRO A 80 -4.79 6.45 1.81
CA PRO A 80 -5.31 7.60 1.08
C PRO A 80 -4.59 8.89 1.52
N ALA A 81 -4.18 9.71 0.55
CA ALA A 81 -3.56 10.98 0.86
C ALA A 81 -4.61 11.95 1.44
N ASP A 82 -4.21 12.73 2.46
CA ASP A 82 -5.04 13.82 2.96
C ASP A 82 -5.16 14.93 1.90
N ASP A 83 -6.36 15.47 1.71
CA ASP A 83 -6.71 16.45 0.67
C ASP A 83 -6.22 17.89 0.98
N ARG A 84 -5.14 18.02 1.76
CA ARG A 84 -4.68 19.31 2.33
C ARG A 84 -3.79 20.13 1.40
#